data_AF-A0A2E6SDS2-F1
#
_entry.id   AF-A0A2E6SDS2-F1
#
_cell.length_a   1.000
_cell.length_b   1.000
_cell.length_c   1.000
_cell.angle_alpha   90.00
_cell.angle_beta   90.00
_cell.angle_gamma   90.00
#
_symmetry.space_group_name_H-M   'P 1'
#
loop_
_entity.id
_entity.type
_entity.pdbx_description
1 polymer ?
#
loop_
_entity_poly.entity_id
_entity_poly.type
_entity_poly.pdbx_seq_one_letter_code
_entity_poly.pdbx_strand_id
1 'polypeptide(L)'
;MVLGCDVDEEPPKFPSNLRGVFTLSEGTPKVKISWEKSTSVDVSEYHIFKARGLEGAFDSLTNVASINTIYIDTNITWQEHFGYKIRAKDQSKNIGGFSDSVFIECYKPVGEWNFSEFDSLSICIDPITFNTPPSFQIKFGDTLTALGDTIGRMNFSESILDSTEWIGNGWMVYNYSTLELNENQEYEIVTENKLPEYYQIELINPDSGRIFFLSGSYESIYLNQSVKDCEGNLYFP
;
A
#
# COMPACT_ATOMS: atom_id res chain seq x y z
N MET A 1 64.12 -7.38 20.33
CA MET A 1 62.74 -7.88 20.39
C MET A 1 61.89 -6.82 19.72
N VAL A 2 61.57 -7.01 18.44
CA VAL A 2 60.70 -6.09 17.71
C VAL A 2 59.28 -6.47 18.11
N LEU A 3 58.62 -5.64 18.91
CA LEU A 3 57.18 -5.70 19.14
C LEU A 3 56.54 -5.36 17.79
N GLY A 4 56.28 -6.39 16.97
CA GLY A 4 55.42 -6.25 15.82
C GLY A 4 54.02 -5.95 16.34
N CYS A 5 53.51 -4.75 16.06
CA CYS A 5 52.09 -4.49 16.18
C CYS A 5 51.42 -5.42 15.17
N ASP A 6 50.82 -6.51 15.64
CA ASP A 6 49.98 -7.38 14.83
C ASP A 6 48.73 -6.57 14.47
N VAL A 7 48.81 -5.87 13.33
CA VAL A 7 47.69 -5.12 12.78
C VAL A 7 46.82 -6.16 12.08
N ASP A 8 45.58 -6.27 12.54
CA ASP A 8 44.62 -7.17 11.93
C ASP A 8 44.26 -6.68 10.51
N GLU A 9 44.39 -7.58 9.56
CA GLU A 9 44.11 -7.37 8.12
C GLU A 9 42.94 -8.24 7.63
N GLU A 10 42.29 -9.03 8.50
CA GLU A 10 41.19 -9.91 8.09
C GLU A 10 39.87 -9.11 8.03
N PRO A 11 39.25 -8.96 6.85
CA PRO A 11 37.97 -8.25 6.77
C PRO A 11 36.85 -9.00 7.50
N PRO A 12 35.88 -8.27 8.09
CA PRO A 12 34.74 -8.91 8.73
C PRO A 12 33.90 -9.72 7.75
N LYS A 13 33.26 -10.76 8.28
CA LYS A 13 32.20 -11.44 7.54
C LYS A 13 31.01 -10.52 7.38
N PHE A 14 30.27 -10.69 6.28
CA PHE A 14 29.08 -9.89 6.03
C PHE A 14 27.95 -10.22 7.05
N PRO A 15 27.07 -9.26 7.35
CA PRO A 15 25.85 -9.52 8.12
C PRO A 15 24.88 -10.41 7.34
N SER A 16 24.11 -11.26 8.03
CA SER A 16 23.17 -12.21 7.41
C SER A 16 21.71 -11.80 7.62
N ASN A 17 20.80 -12.51 6.94
CA ASN A 17 19.35 -12.43 7.17
C ASN A 17 18.79 -10.99 7.10
N LEU A 18 19.28 -10.20 6.14
CA LEU A 18 18.73 -8.87 5.89
C LEU A 18 17.27 -9.01 5.45
N ARG A 19 16.39 -8.22 6.06
CA ARG A 19 14.96 -8.13 5.75
C ARG A 19 14.53 -6.68 5.80
N GLY A 20 13.47 -6.35 5.06
CA GLY A 20 12.84 -5.03 5.10
C GLY A 20 11.33 -5.14 5.15
N VAL A 21 10.70 -4.19 5.83
CA VAL A 21 9.24 -4.03 5.87
C VAL A 21 8.89 -2.57 5.64
N PHE A 22 7.99 -2.31 4.69
CA PHE A 22 7.39 -1.01 4.48
C PHE A 22 6.26 -0.76 5.49
N THR A 23 6.25 0.43 6.09
CA THR A 23 5.18 0.89 6.96
C THR A 23 4.79 2.32 6.64
N LEU A 24 3.51 2.63 6.84
CA LEU A 24 3.00 3.98 6.91
C LEU A 24 2.68 4.25 8.38
N SER A 25 3.30 5.28 8.94
CA SER A 25 3.13 5.67 10.34
C SER A 25 2.87 7.17 10.36
N GLU A 26 1.67 7.57 10.80
CA GLU A 26 1.23 8.97 10.84
C GLU A 26 1.35 9.63 9.45
N GLY A 27 0.90 8.93 8.40
CA GLY A 27 1.00 9.40 7.01
C GLY A 27 2.42 9.40 6.43
N THR A 28 3.45 9.09 7.22
CA THR A 28 4.85 9.10 6.77
C THR A 28 5.29 7.71 6.31
N PRO A 29 5.83 7.57 5.08
CA PRO A 29 6.34 6.31 4.55
C PRO A 29 7.70 5.99 5.16
N LYS A 30 7.87 4.74 5.60
CA LYS A 30 9.09 4.28 6.26
C LYS A 30 9.43 2.88 5.78
N VAL A 31 10.72 2.59 5.64
CA VAL A 31 11.21 1.22 5.50
C VAL A 31 12.04 0.90 6.72
N LYS A 32 11.62 -0.12 7.47
CA LYS A 32 12.41 -0.70 8.56
C LYS A 32 13.17 -1.88 8.00
N ILE A 33 14.50 -1.80 8.02
CA ILE A 33 15.37 -2.95 7.73
C ILE A 33 15.91 -3.54 9.02
N SER A 34 16.12 -4.85 9.03
CA SER A 34 16.72 -5.59 10.13
C SER A 34 17.63 -6.69 9.61
N TRP A 35 18.70 -7.00 10.33
CA TRP A 35 19.67 -8.02 9.96
C TRP A 35 20.22 -8.76 11.18
N GLU A 36 20.86 -9.90 10.96
CA GLU A 36 21.66 -10.59 11.96
C GLU A 36 23.09 -10.06 11.93
N LYS A 37 23.71 -9.97 13.12
CA LYS A 37 25.08 -9.48 13.25
C LYS A 37 26.06 -10.35 12.47
N SER A 38 27.14 -9.73 12.02
CA SER A 38 28.31 -10.49 11.57
C SER A 38 28.82 -11.41 12.68
N THR A 39 29.33 -12.57 12.29
CA THR A 39 29.96 -13.51 13.23
C THR A 39 31.41 -13.12 13.58
N SER A 40 31.97 -12.08 12.94
CA SER A 40 33.27 -11.50 13.33
C SER A 40 33.13 -10.77 14.67
N VAL A 41 34.13 -10.92 15.55
CA VAL A 41 34.05 -10.47 16.96
C VAL A 41 34.42 -9.01 17.18
N ASP A 42 35.03 -8.40 16.18
CA ASP A 42 35.72 -7.12 16.20
C ASP A 42 35.00 -6.05 15.36
N VAL A 43 33.79 -6.34 14.88
CA VAL A 43 32.98 -5.39 14.10
C VAL A 43 32.70 -4.12 14.92
N SER A 44 33.05 -2.97 14.33
CA SER A 44 32.85 -1.64 14.91
C SER A 44 31.56 -0.98 14.39
N GLU A 45 31.27 -1.12 13.10
CA GLU A 45 30.11 -0.51 12.45
C GLU A 45 29.57 -1.33 11.27
N TYR A 46 28.32 -1.05 10.91
CA TYR A 46 27.69 -1.52 9.68
C TYR A 46 27.47 -0.35 8.74
N HIS A 47 27.84 -0.53 7.46
CA HIS A 47 27.56 0.42 6.39
C HIS A 47 26.32 -0.02 5.65
N ILE A 48 25.33 0.86 5.57
CA ILE A 48 24.04 0.62 4.94
C ILE A 48 24.02 1.35 3.60
N PHE A 49 23.66 0.63 2.56
CA PHE A 49 23.54 1.14 1.21
C PHE A 49 22.10 1.05 0.73
N LYS A 50 21.69 2.01 -0.09
CA LYS A 50 20.35 2.13 -0.64
C LYS A 50 20.38 2.28 -2.15
N ALA A 51 19.47 1.60 -2.83
CA ALA A 51 19.16 1.80 -4.24
C ALA A 51 17.72 2.34 -4.39
N ARG A 52 17.51 3.21 -5.37
CA ARG A 52 16.18 3.67 -5.78
C ARG A 52 15.75 2.91 -7.04
N GLY A 53 14.60 2.23 -6.98
CA GLY A 53 14.15 1.33 -8.03
C GLY A 53 14.82 -0.05 -7.99
N LEU A 54 14.24 -1.01 -8.72
CA LEU A 54 14.73 -2.39 -8.81
C LEU A 54 16.12 -2.51 -9.48
N GLU A 55 16.42 -1.60 -10.41
CA GLU A 55 17.69 -1.57 -11.16
C GLU A 55 18.62 -0.43 -10.72
N GLY A 56 18.27 0.26 -9.63
CA GLY A 56 19.04 1.39 -9.13
C GLY A 56 20.45 1.01 -8.69
N ALA A 57 21.40 1.93 -8.88
CA ALA A 57 22.71 1.82 -8.25
C ALA A 57 22.59 1.96 -6.72
N PHE A 58 23.44 1.24 -6.00
CA PHE A 58 23.51 1.32 -4.54
C PHE A 58 24.49 2.41 -4.11
N ASP A 59 23.98 3.42 -3.43
CA ASP A 59 24.76 4.49 -2.80
C ASP A 59 24.83 4.31 -1.29
N SER A 60 25.88 4.87 -0.68
CA SER A 60 26.02 4.89 0.78
C SER A 60 24.89 5.71 1.40
N LEU A 61 24.07 5.08 2.24
CA LEU A 61 22.99 5.75 2.96
C LEU A 61 23.48 6.29 4.29
N THR A 62 24.04 5.40 5.13
CA THR A 62 24.53 5.75 6.47
C THR A 62 25.36 4.61 7.06
N ASN A 63 26.00 4.87 8.20
CA ASN A 63 26.65 3.86 9.02
C ASN A 63 26.05 3.84 10.42
N VAL A 64 26.00 2.67 11.05
CA VAL A 64 25.50 2.49 12.41
C VAL A 64 26.49 1.67 13.23
N ALA A 65 26.54 1.91 14.55
CA ALA A 65 27.36 1.11 15.46
C ALA A 65 26.97 -0.38 15.41
N SER A 66 27.95 -1.28 15.61
CA SER A 66 27.76 -2.74 15.51
C SER A 66 26.76 -3.35 16.51
N ILE A 67 26.39 -2.59 17.54
CA ILE A 67 25.30 -2.96 18.46
C ILE A 67 23.93 -2.93 17.78
N ASN A 68 23.76 -2.07 16.76
CA ASN A 68 22.51 -1.90 16.04
C ASN A 68 22.35 -2.98 14.97
N THR A 69 21.15 -3.55 14.91
CA THR A 69 20.73 -4.56 13.92
C THR A 69 19.44 -4.17 13.21
N ILE A 70 19.04 -2.91 13.37
CA ILE A 70 17.82 -2.32 12.83
C ILE A 70 18.16 -0.90 12.37
N TYR A 71 17.58 -0.51 11.24
CA TYR A 71 17.60 0.86 10.76
C TYR A 71 16.23 1.23 10.17
N ILE A 72 15.80 2.48 10.37
CA ILE A 72 14.56 3.01 9.83
C ILE A 72 14.92 4.11 8.85
N ASP A 73 14.58 3.89 7.59
CA ASP A 73 14.68 4.87 6.53
C ASP A 73 13.35 5.62 6.39
N THR A 74 13.38 6.93 6.52
CA THR A 74 12.22 7.82 6.39
C THR A 74 12.24 8.63 5.10
N ASN A 75 13.28 8.49 4.27
CA ASN A 75 13.37 9.15 2.96
C ASN A 75 12.83 8.21 1.88
N ILE A 76 11.56 7.85 2.01
CA ILE A 76 10.87 6.89 1.16
C ILE A 76 9.83 7.61 0.35
N THR A 77 9.81 7.36 -0.95
CA THR A 77 8.69 7.74 -1.81
C THR A 77 7.74 6.56 -1.88
N TRP A 78 6.45 6.82 -1.73
CA TRP A 78 5.45 5.75 -1.80
C TRP A 78 5.17 5.36 -3.26
N GLN A 79 4.71 4.12 -3.45
CA GLN A 79 4.59 3.46 -4.75
C GLN A 79 5.92 3.31 -5.52
N GLU A 80 7.06 3.49 -4.84
CA GLU A 80 8.37 3.19 -5.40
C GLU A 80 8.99 1.92 -4.79
N HIS A 81 10.03 1.43 -5.44
CA HIS A 81 10.84 0.32 -4.95
C HIS A 81 12.14 0.84 -4.33
N PHE A 82 12.55 0.27 -3.21
CA PHE A 82 13.86 0.57 -2.59
C PHE A 82 14.64 -0.69 -2.29
N GLY A 83 15.91 -0.69 -2.70
CA GLY A 83 16.85 -1.76 -2.45
C GLY A 83 17.76 -1.44 -1.25
N TYR A 84 18.07 -2.43 -0.41
CA TYR A 84 19.04 -2.29 0.68
C TYR A 84 20.05 -3.44 0.70
N LYS A 85 21.30 -3.11 1.04
CA LYS A 85 22.35 -4.08 1.37
C LYS A 85 23.28 -3.51 2.42
N ILE A 86 23.93 -4.38 3.19
CA ILE A 86 24.71 -3.98 4.36
C ILE A 86 26.08 -4.68 4.31
N ARG A 87 27.12 -4.01 4.78
CA ARG A 87 28.43 -4.63 5.04
C ARG A 87 28.98 -4.23 6.39
N ALA A 88 29.89 -5.02 6.93
CA ALA A 88 30.53 -4.78 8.22
C ALA A 88 31.92 -4.15 8.04
N LYS A 89 32.36 -3.41 9.06
CA LYS A 89 33.73 -2.91 9.19
C LYS A 89 34.20 -3.13 10.63
N ASP A 90 35.44 -3.55 10.81
CA ASP A 90 36.03 -3.80 12.13
C ASP A 90 36.66 -2.54 12.77
N GLN A 91 37.29 -2.73 13.93
CA GLN A 91 38.05 -1.72 14.66
C GLN A 91 39.38 -1.36 13.98
N SER A 92 39.97 -2.29 13.23
CA SER A 92 41.19 -2.14 12.41
C SER A 92 40.95 -1.38 11.10
N LYS A 93 39.67 -1.12 10.78
CA LYS A 93 39.14 -0.47 9.57
C LYS A 93 39.09 -1.36 8.32
N ASN A 94 39.24 -2.68 8.43
CA ASN A 94 39.00 -3.56 7.29
C ASN A 94 37.50 -3.61 6.99
N ILE A 95 37.17 -3.71 5.69
CA ILE A 95 35.80 -3.63 5.18
C ILE A 95 35.43 -4.97 4.58
N GLY A 96 34.38 -5.58 5.14
CA GLY A 96 33.83 -6.85 4.68
C GLY A 96 33.03 -6.74 3.37
N GLY A 97 32.64 -7.91 2.86
CA GLY A 97 31.70 -8.03 1.75
C GLY A 97 30.29 -7.54 2.10
N PHE A 98 29.46 -7.37 1.07
CA PHE A 98 28.04 -7.08 1.24
C PHE A 98 27.24 -8.33 1.60
N SER A 99 26.16 -8.13 2.36
CA SER A 99 25.05 -9.07 2.47
C SER A 99 24.35 -9.25 1.12
N ASP A 100 23.44 -10.23 1.06
CA ASP A 100 22.39 -10.23 0.05
C ASP A 100 21.60 -8.91 0.08
N SER A 101 21.00 -8.56 -1.05
CA SER A 101 20.17 -7.37 -1.19
C SER A 101 18.70 -7.71 -0.98
N VAL A 102 17.94 -6.80 -0.38
CA VAL A 102 16.48 -6.87 -0.29
C VAL A 102 15.87 -5.74 -1.09
N PHE A 103 14.77 -5.99 -1.79
CA PHE A 103 13.99 -4.97 -2.48
C PHE A 103 12.58 -4.93 -1.87
N ILE A 104 12.12 -3.74 -1.56
CA ILE A 104 10.83 -3.50 -0.91
C ILE A 104 10.02 -2.59 -1.82
N GLU A 105 8.87 -3.07 -2.24
CA GLU A 105 7.81 -2.24 -2.80
C GLU A 105 7.17 -1.44 -1.66
N CYS A 106 7.25 -0.12 -1.75
CA CYS A 106 6.78 0.77 -0.71
C CYS A 106 5.33 1.16 -0.97
N TYR A 107 4.42 0.20 -0.80
CA TYR A 107 2.99 0.36 -1.08
C TYR A 107 2.09 -0.29 -0.02
N LYS A 108 0.92 0.32 0.22
CA LYS A 108 -0.21 -0.23 1.00
C LYS A 108 -1.50 0.41 0.48
N PRO A 109 -2.62 -0.28 0.36
CA PRO A 109 -3.84 0.24 -0.28
C PRO A 109 -4.66 1.18 0.61
N VAL A 110 -4.00 2.08 1.34
CA VAL A 110 -4.63 2.97 2.34
C VAL A 110 -4.91 4.36 1.77
N GLY A 111 -5.79 5.09 2.43
CA GLY A 111 -6.17 6.44 2.03
C GLY A 111 -7.22 6.44 0.93
N GLU A 112 -7.30 7.55 0.22
CA GLU A 112 -8.36 7.81 -0.74
C GLU A 112 -8.12 7.08 -2.08
N TRP A 113 -9.18 6.45 -2.57
CA TRP A 113 -9.28 5.81 -3.86
C TRP A 113 -10.44 6.42 -4.64
N ASN A 114 -10.15 6.90 -5.84
CA ASN A 114 -11.13 7.48 -6.73
C ASN A 114 -11.72 6.38 -7.62
N PHE A 115 -13.03 6.40 -7.81
CA PHE A 115 -13.65 5.54 -8.80
C PHE A 115 -13.42 6.10 -10.21
N SER A 116 -12.78 5.33 -11.07
CA SER A 116 -12.25 5.81 -12.35
C SER A 116 -13.34 6.31 -13.32
N GLU A 117 -14.56 5.77 -13.21
CA GLU A 117 -15.69 6.09 -14.10
C GLU A 117 -16.68 7.10 -13.48
N PHE A 118 -16.45 7.53 -12.24
CA PHE A 118 -17.40 8.37 -11.49
C PHE A 118 -16.71 9.64 -11.02
N ASP A 119 -17.14 10.77 -11.58
CA ASP A 119 -16.58 12.06 -11.22
C ASP A 119 -16.81 12.37 -9.73
N SER A 120 -15.73 12.76 -9.05
CA SER A 120 -15.73 13.19 -7.64
C SER A 120 -16.25 12.15 -6.64
N LEU A 121 -16.26 10.86 -6.99
CA LEU A 121 -16.58 9.79 -6.06
C LEU A 121 -15.30 9.10 -5.61
N SER A 122 -15.15 8.94 -4.29
CA SER A 122 -14.04 8.22 -3.68
C SER A 122 -14.48 7.35 -2.51
N ILE A 123 -13.66 6.37 -2.17
CA ILE A 123 -13.71 5.65 -0.89
C ILE A 123 -12.38 5.87 -0.17
N CYS A 124 -12.42 5.87 1.16
CA CYS A 124 -11.19 5.78 1.95
C CYS A 124 -11.01 4.40 2.55
N ILE A 125 -9.79 3.88 2.43
CA ILE A 125 -9.36 2.69 3.15
C ILE A 125 -8.62 3.11 4.41
N ASP A 126 -9.10 2.66 5.56
CA ASP A 126 -8.55 3.02 6.87
C ASP A 126 -7.08 2.56 6.99
N PRO A 127 -6.14 3.45 7.36
CA PRO A 127 -4.71 3.13 7.39
C PRO A 127 -4.29 2.20 8.54
N ILE A 128 -5.16 1.98 9.53
CA ILE A 128 -4.91 1.17 10.72
C ILE A 128 -5.62 -0.18 10.61
N THR A 129 -6.90 -0.18 10.24
CA THR A 129 -7.72 -1.41 10.18
C THR A 129 -7.75 -2.06 8.80
N PHE A 130 -7.40 -1.31 7.75
CA PHE A 130 -7.56 -1.73 6.34
C PHE A 130 -9.01 -2.03 5.96
N ASN A 131 -9.95 -1.33 6.61
CA ASN A 131 -11.37 -1.43 6.30
C ASN A 131 -11.76 -0.39 5.26
N THR A 132 -12.72 -0.73 4.40
CA THR A 132 -13.53 0.26 3.69
C THR A 132 -14.45 0.99 4.69
N PRO A 133 -15.18 2.04 4.27
CA PRO A 133 -16.23 2.60 5.12
C PRO A 133 -17.28 1.53 5.48
N PRO A 134 -17.96 1.65 6.64
CA PRO A 134 -19.00 0.70 7.08
C PRO A 134 -20.11 0.49 6.05
N SER A 135 -20.40 1.54 5.29
CA SER A 135 -21.17 1.49 4.06
C SER A 135 -20.71 2.59 3.10
N PHE A 136 -20.77 2.30 1.80
CA PHE A 136 -20.57 3.30 0.76
C PHE A 136 -21.52 3.04 -0.42
N GLN A 137 -21.77 4.08 -1.22
CA GLN A 137 -22.74 4.02 -2.31
C GLN A 137 -22.14 4.56 -3.60
N ILE A 138 -22.46 3.89 -4.71
CA ILE A 138 -22.21 4.37 -6.07
C ILE A 138 -23.57 4.64 -6.71
N LYS A 139 -23.76 5.85 -7.22
CA LYS A 139 -25.00 6.31 -7.87
C LYS A 139 -24.79 6.36 -9.38
N PHE A 140 -25.77 5.87 -10.12
CA PHE A 140 -25.85 5.90 -11.58
C PHE A 140 -27.03 6.79 -11.98
N GLY A 141 -26.78 7.78 -12.83
CA GLY A 141 -27.81 8.74 -13.27
C GLY A 141 -27.98 9.94 -12.33
N ASP A 142 -28.49 11.04 -12.90
CA ASP A 142 -28.48 12.35 -12.25
C ASP A 142 -29.80 12.68 -11.55
N THR A 143 -30.83 13.02 -12.32
CA THR A 143 -32.11 13.53 -11.82
C THR A 143 -33.28 12.89 -12.54
N LEU A 144 -34.37 12.65 -11.81
CA LEU A 144 -35.62 12.12 -12.34
C LEU A 144 -36.54 13.26 -12.78
N THR A 145 -36.36 13.77 -14.01
CA THR A 145 -37.05 14.96 -14.51
C THR A 145 -37.97 14.70 -15.70
N ALA A 146 -37.70 13.64 -16.45
CA ALA A 146 -38.50 13.18 -17.58
C ALA A 146 -39.02 11.77 -17.33
N LEU A 147 -40.17 11.48 -17.93
CA LEU A 147 -40.78 10.15 -17.87
C LEU A 147 -39.81 9.09 -18.40
N GLY A 148 -39.58 8.03 -17.61
CA GLY A 148 -38.63 6.97 -17.93
C GLY A 148 -37.20 7.22 -17.47
N ASP A 149 -36.88 8.41 -16.92
CA ASP A 149 -35.59 8.63 -16.27
C ASP A 149 -35.38 7.59 -15.16
N THR A 150 -34.16 7.06 -15.04
CA THR A 150 -33.81 6.03 -14.06
C THR A 150 -32.56 6.45 -13.27
N ILE A 151 -32.58 6.25 -11.95
CA ILE A 151 -31.41 6.41 -11.07
C ILE A 151 -31.12 5.07 -10.40
N GLY A 152 -29.94 4.51 -10.64
CA GLY A 152 -29.43 3.32 -9.97
C GLY A 152 -28.58 3.66 -8.75
N ARG A 153 -28.58 2.81 -7.73
CA ARG A 153 -27.73 2.93 -6.55
C ARG A 153 -27.22 1.55 -6.13
N MET A 154 -25.91 1.39 -6.12
CA MET A 154 -25.25 0.23 -5.50
C MET A 154 -24.82 0.62 -4.09
N ASN A 155 -25.31 -0.12 -3.08
CA ASN A 155 -24.93 0.06 -1.68
C ASN A 155 -24.03 -1.09 -1.26
N PHE A 156 -22.81 -0.78 -0.85
CA PHE A 156 -21.82 -1.76 -0.45
C PHE A 156 -21.72 -1.79 1.07
N SER A 157 -21.62 -2.99 1.64
CA SER A 157 -21.24 -3.20 3.03
C SER A 157 -19.74 -2.94 3.23
N GLU A 158 -19.34 -2.77 4.48
CA GLU A 158 -17.94 -2.82 4.89
C GLU A 158 -17.22 -4.06 4.33
N SER A 159 -15.93 -3.87 4.02
CA SER A 159 -15.00 -4.91 3.68
C SER A 159 -13.69 -4.71 4.43
N ILE A 160 -13.04 -5.81 4.81
CA ILE A 160 -11.73 -5.83 5.47
C ILE A 160 -10.74 -6.43 4.49
N LEU A 161 -9.66 -5.71 4.19
CA LEU A 161 -8.63 -6.19 3.28
C LEU A 161 -7.64 -7.11 4.01
N ASP A 162 -7.26 -8.20 3.36
CA ASP A 162 -6.13 -9.02 3.79
C ASP A 162 -4.82 -8.22 3.70
N SER A 163 -3.96 -8.33 4.73
CA SER A 163 -2.73 -7.53 4.83
C SER A 163 -1.57 -8.00 3.94
N THR A 164 -1.77 -9.09 3.19
CA THR A 164 -0.77 -9.67 2.28
C THR A 164 -1.23 -9.62 0.82
N GLU A 165 -2.49 -9.98 0.56
CA GLU A 165 -3.07 -10.01 -0.78
C GLU A 165 -3.82 -8.72 -1.12
N TRP A 166 -4.16 -7.90 -0.13
CA TRP A 166 -4.96 -6.67 -0.30
C TRP A 166 -6.30 -6.94 -0.99
N ILE A 167 -6.92 -8.06 -0.65
CA ILE A 167 -8.24 -8.51 -1.10
C ILE A 167 -9.23 -8.43 0.05
N GLY A 168 -10.41 -7.87 -0.22
CA GLY A 168 -11.54 -7.85 0.70
C GLY A 168 -12.81 -8.33 0.02
N ASN A 169 -13.80 -8.71 0.81
CA ASN A 169 -15.10 -9.12 0.29
C ASN A 169 -16.26 -8.48 1.06
N GLY A 170 -17.45 -8.45 0.45
CA GLY A 170 -18.65 -7.91 1.08
C GLY A 170 -19.92 -8.16 0.27
N TRP A 171 -21.01 -7.52 0.68
CA TRP A 171 -22.30 -7.55 -0.03
C TRP A 171 -22.61 -6.21 -0.68
N MET A 172 -23.14 -6.26 -1.89
CA MET A 172 -23.69 -5.13 -2.63
C MET A 172 -25.19 -5.34 -2.81
N VAL A 173 -25.98 -4.31 -2.54
CA VAL A 173 -27.42 -4.27 -2.86
C VAL A 173 -27.68 -3.17 -3.87
N TYR A 174 -28.19 -3.56 -5.03
CA TYR A 174 -28.60 -2.62 -6.08
C TYR A 174 -30.08 -2.30 -5.97
N ASN A 175 -30.41 -1.01 -6.03
CA ASN A 175 -31.77 -0.54 -6.26
C ASN A 175 -31.78 0.49 -7.37
N TYR A 176 -32.91 0.62 -8.05
CA TYR A 176 -33.12 1.69 -9.01
C TYR A 176 -34.48 2.32 -8.82
N SER A 177 -34.54 3.62 -9.08
CA SER A 177 -35.75 4.42 -9.05
C SER A 177 -36.05 4.93 -10.45
N THR A 178 -37.29 4.78 -10.92
CA THR A 178 -37.75 5.25 -12.24
C THR A 178 -38.85 6.28 -12.07
N LEU A 179 -38.86 7.34 -12.90
CA LEU A 179 -39.99 8.27 -12.97
C LEU A 179 -41.05 7.71 -13.92
N GLU A 180 -42.24 7.42 -13.39
CA GLU A 180 -43.34 6.78 -14.12
C GLU A 180 -44.64 7.59 -14.01
N LEU A 181 -45.64 7.24 -14.82
CA LEU A 181 -47.01 7.77 -14.68
C LEU A 181 -47.86 6.73 -13.95
N ASN A 182 -48.54 7.16 -12.89
CA ASN A 182 -49.51 6.31 -12.22
C ASN A 182 -50.83 6.22 -13.00
N GLU A 183 -51.78 5.43 -12.48
CA GLU A 183 -53.11 5.24 -13.10
C GLU A 183 -53.90 6.56 -13.26
N ASN A 184 -53.57 7.59 -12.47
CA ASN A 184 -54.19 8.91 -12.51
C ASN A 184 -53.47 9.90 -13.44
N GLN A 185 -52.46 9.45 -14.22
CA GLN A 185 -51.62 10.29 -15.08
C GLN A 185 -50.79 11.34 -14.31
N GLU A 186 -50.49 11.07 -13.05
CA GLU A 186 -49.57 11.88 -12.24
C GLU A 186 -48.19 11.20 -12.20
N TYR A 187 -47.13 12.01 -12.12
CA TYR A 187 -45.77 11.52 -12.01
C TYR A 187 -45.53 10.89 -10.63
N GLU A 188 -44.96 9.69 -10.62
CA GLU A 188 -44.57 8.97 -9.41
C GLU A 188 -43.16 8.37 -9.57
N ILE A 189 -42.44 8.21 -8.47
CA ILE A 189 -41.13 7.55 -8.46
C ILE A 189 -41.30 6.13 -7.92
N VAL A 190 -41.12 5.13 -8.78
CA VAL A 190 -41.15 3.72 -8.41
C VAL A 190 -39.74 3.26 -8.11
N THR A 191 -39.53 2.56 -6.98
CA THR A 191 -38.21 2.03 -6.60
C THR A 191 -38.25 0.51 -6.51
N GLU A 192 -37.33 -0.13 -7.22
CA GLU A 192 -37.12 -1.57 -7.20
C GLU A 192 -35.81 -1.95 -6.54
N ASN A 193 -35.83 -3.02 -5.74
CA ASN A 193 -34.64 -3.59 -5.11
C ASN A 193 -34.29 -4.91 -5.79
N LYS A 194 -33.04 -5.07 -6.20
CA LYS A 194 -32.51 -6.36 -6.64
C LYS A 194 -32.01 -7.17 -5.44
N LEU A 195 -31.81 -8.47 -5.68
CA LEU A 195 -31.24 -9.35 -4.67
C LEU A 195 -29.80 -8.92 -4.33
N PRO A 196 -29.35 -9.12 -3.07
CA PRO A 196 -27.97 -8.88 -2.70
C PRO A 196 -26.99 -9.72 -3.53
N GLU A 197 -25.86 -9.13 -3.86
CA GLU A 197 -24.78 -9.76 -4.59
C GLU A 197 -23.47 -9.69 -3.81
N TYR A 198 -22.68 -10.75 -3.88
CA TYR A 198 -21.36 -10.78 -3.29
C TYR A 198 -20.34 -10.08 -4.20
N TYR A 199 -19.53 -9.21 -3.62
CA TYR A 199 -18.45 -8.53 -4.31
C TYR A 199 -17.10 -8.85 -3.67
N GLN A 200 -16.06 -8.78 -4.48
CA GLN A 200 -14.66 -8.79 -4.04
C GLN A 200 -14.00 -7.48 -4.48
N ILE A 201 -13.28 -6.86 -3.56
CA ILE A 201 -12.46 -5.67 -3.81
C ILE A 201 -10.99 -6.07 -3.79
N GLU A 202 -10.25 -5.67 -4.82
CA GLU A 202 -8.83 -5.98 -5.01
C GLU A 202 -8.06 -4.67 -5.17
N LEU A 203 -7.14 -4.40 -4.25
CA LEU A 203 -6.37 -3.14 -4.21
C LEU A 203 -4.85 -3.41 -4.19
N ILE A 204 -4.40 -4.54 -4.72
CA ILE A 204 -2.98 -4.92 -4.76
C ILE A 204 -2.13 -3.91 -5.54
N ASN A 205 -2.68 -3.28 -6.58
CA ASN A 205 -2.00 -2.31 -7.42
C ASN A 205 -2.67 -0.93 -7.31
N PRO A 206 -1.91 0.16 -7.11
CA PRO A 206 -2.46 1.51 -6.95
C PRO A 206 -3.20 2.02 -8.20
N ASP A 207 -2.78 1.63 -9.39
CA ASP A 207 -3.30 2.13 -10.67
C ASP A 207 -4.38 1.22 -11.30
N SER A 208 -4.75 0.14 -10.62
CA SER A 208 -5.66 -0.86 -11.19
C SER A 208 -6.52 -1.55 -10.13
N GLY A 209 -6.92 -0.82 -9.10
CA GLY A 209 -7.86 -1.33 -8.10
C GLY A 209 -9.21 -1.66 -8.76
N ARG A 210 -9.91 -2.67 -8.25
CA ARG A 210 -11.23 -3.03 -8.79
C ARG A 210 -12.15 -3.64 -7.76
N ILE A 211 -13.45 -3.46 -7.99
CA ILE A 211 -14.53 -4.22 -7.38
C ILE A 211 -15.15 -5.07 -8.49
N PHE A 212 -15.26 -6.37 -8.28
CA PHE A 212 -15.98 -7.24 -9.21
C PHE A 212 -17.00 -8.10 -8.47
N PHE A 213 -17.96 -8.59 -9.24
CA PHE A 213 -19.16 -9.22 -8.73
C PHE A 213 -19.17 -10.71 -9.10
N LEU A 214 -19.33 -11.58 -8.09
CA LEU A 214 -19.10 -13.01 -8.27
C LEU A 214 -20.13 -13.69 -9.17
N SER A 215 -21.33 -13.13 -9.33
CA SER A 215 -22.33 -13.71 -10.25
C SER A 215 -22.05 -13.39 -11.71
N GLY A 216 -21.24 -12.36 -11.99
CA GLY A 216 -21.02 -11.82 -13.32
C GLY A 216 -22.19 -11.00 -13.88
N SER A 217 -23.19 -10.65 -13.05
CA SER A 217 -24.36 -9.88 -13.47
C SER A 217 -24.10 -8.38 -13.63
N TYR A 218 -22.98 -7.89 -13.12
CA TYR A 218 -22.58 -6.49 -13.18
C TYR A 218 -21.13 -6.37 -13.66
N GLU A 219 -20.85 -5.30 -14.39
CA GLU A 219 -19.50 -4.94 -14.83
C GLU A 219 -18.60 -4.63 -13.64
N SER A 220 -17.29 -4.81 -13.82
CA SER A 220 -16.31 -4.44 -12.79
C SER A 220 -16.23 -2.92 -12.65
N ILE A 221 -16.04 -2.46 -11.42
CA ILE A 221 -15.86 -1.04 -11.12
C ILE A 221 -14.38 -0.82 -10.81
N TYR A 222 -13.76 0.13 -11.49
CA TYR A 222 -12.32 0.40 -11.34
C TYR A 222 -12.06 1.56 -10.39
N LEU A 223 -10.94 1.45 -9.67
CA LEU A 223 -10.48 2.45 -8.71
C LEU A 223 -8.99 2.71 -8.91
N ASN A 224 -8.62 3.98 -8.74
CA ASN A 224 -7.23 4.41 -8.73
C ASN A 224 -6.93 5.12 -7.42
N GLN A 225 -5.77 4.84 -6.85
CA GLN A 225 -5.36 5.49 -5.63
C GLN A 225 -5.02 6.97 -5.89
N SER A 226 -5.52 7.90 -5.06
CA SER A 226 -5.47 9.35 -5.32
C SER A 226 -4.23 10.09 -4.76
N VAL A 227 -3.33 9.37 -4.14
CA VAL A 227 -2.14 9.82 -3.39
C VAL A 227 -2.49 10.72 -2.19
N LYS A 228 -3.72 10.61 -1.70
CA LYS A 228 -4.21 11.34 -0.53
C LYS A 228 -4.61 10.42 0.61
N ASP A 229 -4.55 10.96 1.83
CA ASP A 229 -5.13 10.36 3.02
C ASP A 229 -6.67 10.50 3.04
N CYS A 230 -7.31 9.94 4.07
CA CYS A 230 -8.76 10.04 4.25
C CYS A 230 -9.28 11.46 4.51
N GLU A 231 -8.39 12.41 4.82
CA GLU A 231 -8.73 13.81 5.04
C GLU A 231 -8.52 14.65 3.76
N GLY A 232 -8.07 14.01 2.67
CA GLY A 232 -7.79 14.64 1.38
C GLY A 232 -6.44 15.37 1.33
N ASN A 233 -5.61 15.25 2.36
CA ASN A 233 -4.24 15.76 2.33
C ASN A 233 -3.39 14.82 1.48
N LEU A 234 -2.47 15.39 0.69
CA LEU A 234 -1.49 14.56 0.01
C LEU A 234 -0.64 13.83 1.06
N TYR A 235 -0.46 12.52 0.89
CA TYR A 235 0.47 11.77 1.74
C TYR A 235 1.92 12.28 1.59
N PHE A 236 2.22 13.03 0.52
CA PHE A 236 3.53 13.59 0.23
C PHE A 236 3.41 15.03 -0.29
N PRO A 237 4.24 15.98 0.19
CA PRO A 237 4.39 17.28 -0.45
C PRO A 237 5.06 17.19 -1.83
#